data_AF-A0A521UJT2-F1
#
_entry.id   AF-A0A521UJT2-F1
#
_cell.length_a   1.000
_cell.length_b   1.000
_cell.length_c   1.000
_cell.angle_alpha   90.00
_cell.angle_beta   90.00
_cell.angle_gamma   90.00
#
_symmetry.space_group_name_H-M   'P 1'
#
loop_
_entity.id
_entity.type
_entity.pdbx_description
1 polymer ?
#
loop_
_entity_poly.entity_id
_entity_poly.type
_entity_poly.pdbx_seq_one_letter_code
_entity_poly.pdbx_strand_id
1 'polypeptide(L)'
;MTISTDTPTMCLTGSEELFADGQQFDNAKILAFWRWGFSNLRVNDVRGIFAEWLIGVLLGIELTTRVSWAGWDLETASGIKIEVKAAAYLQEWAQKGPSRIVFTRLKGQLWDPLTGYSGTATYNADLYVFCVQIERDPERWNALDMGQWRFHLLPREALAGRNLKSISLSTLSTMTVALTVREFRREAEKMIESIAAAREGATDQDESRPGDGQRTPRGDGGREPLYGVR
;
A
#
# COMPACT_ATOMS: atom_id res chain seq x y z
N MET A 1 -6.58 -30.70 -12.32
CA MET A 1 -6.18 -30.83 -10.90
C MET A 1 -5.93 -29.43 -10.39
N THR A 2 -6.84 -28.89 -9.60
CA THR A 2 -6.65 -27.59 -8.94
C THR A 2 -5.89 -27.88 -7.64
N ILE A 3 -4.64 -27.43 -7.55
CA ILE A 3 -3.90 -27.50 -6.29
C ILE A 3 -4.58 -26.51 -5.36
N SER A 4 -5.17 -27.00 -4.27
CA SER A 4 -5.72 -26.14 -3.22
C SER A 4 -4.56 -25.34 -2.61
N THR A 5 -4.65 -24.01 -2.68
CA THR A 5 -3.64 -23.08 -2.14
C THR A 5 -3.94 -22.64 -0.70
N ASP A 6 -4.93 -23.25 -0.03
CA ASP A 6 -5.34 -22.91 1.34
C ASP A 6 -4.38 -23.42 2.42
N THR A 7 -3.09 -23.55 2.10
CA THR A 7 -2.08 -23.71 3.17
C THR A 7 -1.86 -22.33 3.79
N PRO A 8 -2.15 -22.13 5.09
CA PRO A 8 -1.87 -20.86 5.75
C PRO A 8 -0.40 -20.51 5.53
N THR A 9 -0.13 -19.32 5.01
CA THR A 9 1.25 -18.89 4.84
C THR A 9 1.84 -18.68 6.23
N MET A 10 2.71 -19.60 6.66
CA MET A 10 3.36 -19.52 7.96
C MET A 10 4.23 -18.26 8.02
N CYS A 11 3.96 -17.38 8.98
CA CYS A 11 4.84 -16.26 9.27
C CYS A 11 6.09 -16.80 9.97
N LEU A 12 7.24 -16.69 9.30
CA LEU A 12 8.53 -17.11 9.85
C LEU A 12 9.00 -16.10 10.90
N THR A 13 9.72 -16.57 11.90
CA THR A 13 10.18 -15.82 13.09
C THR A 13 11.61 -15.31 12.98
N GLY A 14 12.40 -15.88 12.06
CA GLY A 14 13.83 -15.61 11.94
C GLY A 14 14.71 -16.70 12.56
N SER A 15 14.13 -17.56 13.40
CA SER A 15 14.83 -18.65 14.08
C SER A 15 14.89 -19.94 13.26
N GLU A 16 14.06 -20.05 12.23
CA GLU A 16 13.98 -21.21 11.35
C GLU A 16 15.28 -21.40 10.57
N GLU A 17 15.69 -22.66 10.43
CA GLU A 17 16.91 -23.08 9.75
C GLU A 17 16.57 -23.88 8.50
N LEU A 18 17.40 -23.75 7.46
CA LEU A 18 17.33 -24.67 6.33
C LEU A 18 17.69 -26.09 6.80
N PHE A 19 16.97 -27.08 6.28
CA PHE A 19 17.17 -28.49 6.60
C PHE A 19 16.93 -29.36 5.37
N ALA A 20 17.60 -30.51 5.32
CA ALA A 20 17.36 -31.59 4.38
C ALA A 20 17.62 -32.94 5.07
N ASP A 21 16.76 -33.93 4.84
CA ASP A 21 16.90 -35.29 5.39
C ASP A 21 17.12 -35.35 6.92
N GLY A 22 16.50 -34.42 7.66
CA GLY A 22 16.62 -34.32 9.12
C GLY A 22 17.92 -33.66 9.61
N GLN A 23 18.78 -33.19 8.70
CA GLN A 23 20.01 -32.48 9.02
C GLN A 23 19.87 -30.98 8.73
N GLN A 24 20.33 -30.15 9.65
CA GLN A 24 20.34 -28.69 9.51
C GLN A 24 21.59 -28.22 8.75
N PHE A 25 21.45 -27.12 8.01
CA PHE A 25 22.57 -26.44 7.38
C PHE A 25 23.17 -25.39 8.31
N ASP A 26 24.49 -25.42 8.49
CA ASP A 26 25.20 -24.47 9.35
C ASP A 26 25.00 -23.02 8.88
N ASN A 27 24.74 -22.13 9.83
CA ASN A 27 24.55 -20.68 9.60
C ASN A 27 23.44 -20.32 8.58
N ALA A 28 22.50 -21.22 8.31
CA ALA A 28 21.46 -21.05 7.30
C ALA A 28 20.10 -20.70 7.91
N LYS A 29 20.07 -19.78 8.87
CA LYS A 29 18.82 -19.24 9.41
C LYS A 29 18.13 -18.33 8.40
N ILE A 30 16.80 -18.31 8.39
CA ILE A 30 16.04 -17.39 7.51
C ILE A 30 16.38 -15.92 7.80
N LEU A 31 16.77 -15.58 9.04
CA LEU A 31 17.30 -14.26 9.38
C LEU A 31 18.54 -13.87 8.54
N ALA A 32 19.41 -14.82 8.20
CA ALA A 32 20.56 -14.56 7.34
C ALA A 32 20.12 -14.19 5.91
N PHE A 33 19.09 -14.86 5.38
CA PHE A 33 18.46 -14.52 4.10
C PHE A 33 17.84 -13.12 4.13
N TRP A 34 17.09 -12.78 5.18
CA TRP A 34 16.52 -11.43 5.31
C TRP A 34 17.59 -10.35 5.38
N ARG A 35 18.66 -10.57 6.15
CA ARG A 35 19.80 -9.64 6.20
C ARG A 35 20.44 -9.48 4.81
N TRP A 36 20.66 -10.56 4.08
CA TRP A 36 21.22 -10.48 2.73
C TRP A 36 20.31 -9.74 1.75
N GLY A 37 19.01 -10.07 1.73
CA GLY A 37 18.06 -9.54 0.73
C GLY A 37 17.53 -8.13 1.04
N PHE A 38 17.45 -7.74 2.31
CA PHE A 38 16.70 -6.54 2.72
C PHE A 38 17.53 -5.49 3.49
N SER A 39 18.83 -5.70 3.73
CA SER A 39 19.65 -4.68 4.42
C SER A 39 19.88 -3.41 3.61
N ASN A 40 19.84 -3.50 2.26
CA ASN A 40 20.06 -2.34 1.41
C ASN A 40 18.77 -1.52 1.21
N LEU A 41 18.49 -0.64 2.16
CA LEU A 41 17.32 0.25 2.15
C LEU A 41 17.40 1.41 1.13
N ARG A 42 18.49 1.52 0.34
CA ARG A 42 18.57 2.46 -0.80
C ARG A 42 17.97 1.89 -2.09
N VAL A 43 17.84 0.57 -2.19
CA VAL A 43 17.13 -0.09 -3.29
C VAL A 43 15.66 0.26 -3.21
N ASN A 44 15.06 0.68 -4.32
CA ASN A 44 13.73 1.28 -4.33
C ASN A 44 12.64 0.34 -3.84
N ASP A 45 12.69 -0.91 -4.27
CA ASP A 45 11.68 -1.91 -3.93
C ASP A 45 11.79 -2.29 -2.45
N VAL A 46 13.02 -2.50 -1.96
CA VAL A 46 13.29 -2.76 -0.53
C VAL A 46 12.88 -1.58 0.34
N ARG A 47 13.15 -0.34 -0.10
CA ARG A 47 12.71 0.88 0.60
C ARG A 47 11.19 0.98 0.67
N GLY A 48 10.48 0.59 -0.40
CA GLY A 48 9.03 0.53 -0.42
C GLY A 48 8.49 -0.42 0.65
N ILE A 49 9.03 -1.64 0.69
CA ILE A 49 8.66 -2.66 1.69
C ILE A 49 8.98 -2.19 3.11
N PHE A 50 10.14 -1.54 3.32
CA PHE A 50 10.49 -0.97 4.60
C PHE A 50 9.53 0.15 5.03
N ALA A 51 9.12 1.02 4.12
CA ALA A 51 8.17 2.09 4.42
C ALA A 51 6.79 1.53 4.78
N GLU A 52 6.31 0.51 4.06
CA GLU A 52 5.07 -0.21 4.40
C GLU A 52 5.12 -0.77 5.83
N TRP A 53 6.17 -1.54 6.15
CA TRP A 53 6.38 -2.06 7.49
C TRP A 53 6.47 -0.94 8.55
N LEU A 54 7.20 0.14 8.25
CA LEU A 54 7.37 1.29 9.14
C LEU A 54 6.02 1.96 9.46
N ILE A 55 5.16 2.18 8.45
CA ILE A 55 3.84 2.76 8.67
C ILE A 55 2.97 1.85 9.55
N GLY A 56 3.00 0.53 9.31
CA GLY A 56 2.31 -0.43 10.16
C GLY A 56 2.75 -0.34 11.62
N VAL A 57 4.07 -0.34 11.87
CA VAL A 57 4.64 -0.18 13.21
C VAL A 57 4.24 1.16 13.84
N LEU A 58 4.33 2.25 13.10
CA LEU A 58 4.00 3.59 13.62
C LEU A 58 2.53 3.71 13.98
N LEU A 59 1.62 3.06 13.25
CA LEU A 59 0.18 3.08 13.52
C LEU A 59 -0.28 1.96 14.47
N GLY A 60 0.61 1.05 14.88
CA GLY A 60 0.25 -0.09 15.73
C GLY A 60 -0.65 -1.10 15.03
N ILE A 61 -0.54 -1.20 13.69
CA ILE A 61 -1.26 -2.20 12.90
C ILE A 61 -0.60 -3.57 13.12
N GLU A 62 -1.41 -4.59 13.38
CA GLU A 62 -0.92 -5.98 13.45
C GLU A 62 -0.47 -6.44 12.06
N LEU A 63 0.84 -6.62 11.89
CA LEU A 63 1.43 -7.02 10.63
C LEU A 63 1.50 -8.55 10.54
N THR A 64 0.94 -9.10 9.47
CA THR A 64 1.07 -10.51 9.11
C THR A 64 1.97 -10.67 7.89
N THR A 65 2.00 -11.84 7.26
CA THR A 65 2.75 -12.05 6.02
C THR A 65 2.25 -11.11 4.91
N ARG A 66 3.17 -10.31 4.38
CA ARG A 66 2.90 -9.36 3.29
C ARG A 66 2.38 -10.05 2.03
N VAL A 67 1.31 -9.52 1.44
CA VAL A 67 0.77 -9.94 0.15
C VAL A 67 1.17 -8.93 -0.92
N SER A 68 2.11 -9.29 -1.80
CA SER A 68 2.73 -8.33 -2.72
C SER A 68 1.83 -7.81 -3.86
N TRP A 69 0.67 -8.43 -4.08
CA TRP A 69 -0.30 -8.09 -5.11
C TRP A 69 -1.65 -7.60 -4.56
N ALA A 70 -1.72 -7.29 -3.27
CA ALA A 70 -2.92 -6.73 -2.67
C ALA A 70 -3.27 -5.37 -3.30
N GLY A 71 -4.55 -4.99 -3.21
CA GLY A 71 -5.04 -3.71 -3.73
C GLY A 71 -4.63 -2.49 -2.90
N TRP A 72 -4.07 -2.71 -1.71
CA TRP A 72 -3.57 -1.75 -0.75
C TRP A 72 -2.50 -2.43 0.11
N ASP A 73 -1.68 -1.64 0.81
CA ASP A 73 -0.53 -2.17 1.54
C ASP A 73 -0.87 -2.53 2.99
N LEU A 74 -1.74 -1.75 3.66
CA LEU A 74 -2.12 -1.97 5.06
C LEU A 74 -3.62 -1.77 5.28
N GLU A 75 -4.16 -2.42 6.29
CA GLU A 75 -5.54 -2.24 6.73
C GLU A 75 -5.61 -2.07 8.25
N THR A 76 -6.35 -1.06 8.70
CA THR A 76 -6.57 -0.79 10.13
C THR A 76 -7.65 -1.72 10.71
N ALA A 77 -7.73 -1.81 12.04
CA ALA A 77 -8.79 -2.57 12.71
C ALA A 77 -10.21 -2.05 12.38
N SER A 78 -10.35 -0.77 12.00
CA SER A 78 -11.61 -0.17 11.54
C SER A 78 -11.86 -0.34 10.03
N GLY A 79 -11.09 -1.19 9.33
CA GLY A 79 -11.27 -1.48 7.90
C GLY A 79 -10.88 -0.33 6.96
N ILE A 80 -10.11 0.65 7.45
CA ILE A 80 -9.51 1.71 6.61
C ILE A 80 -8.30 1.14 5.88
N LYS A 81 -8.34 1.24 4.55
CA LYS A 81 -7.30 0.75 3.63
C LYS A 81 -6.27 1.84 3.39
N ILE A 82 -4.99 1.49 3.48
CA ILE A 82 -3.86 2.41 3.37
C ILE A 82 -2.93 1.98 2.23
N GLU A 83 -2.62 2.91 1.33
CA GLU A 83 -1.55 2.78 0.33
C GLU A 83 -0.32 3.54 0.81
N VAL A 84 0.85 2.90 0.82
CA VAL A 84 2.13 3.48 1.19
C VAL A 84 2.99 3.69 -0.05
N LYS A 85 3.44 4.93 -0.27
CA LYS A 85 4.35 5.28 -1.37
C LYS A 85 5.66 5.81 -0.81
N ALA A 86 6.78 5.17 -1.16
CA ALA A 86 8.11 5.58 -0.69
C ALA A 86 8.96 6.20 -1.79
N ALA A 87 9.69 7.27 -1.46
CA ALA A 87 10.68 7.88 -2.34
C ALA A 87 11.87 8.44 -1.52
N ALA A 88 12.98 8.70 -2.20
CA ALA A 88 14.19 9.24 -1.58
C ALA A 88 14.91 10.18 -2.55
N TYR A 89 15.69 11.12 -2.02
CA TYR A 89 16.59 11.92 -2.86
C TYR A 89 17.80 11.12 -3.33
N LEU A 90 18.34 10.23 -2.48
CA LEU A 90 19.44 9.33 -2.81
C LEU A 90 18.91 7.94 -3.18
N GLN A 91 19.46 7.37 -4.26
CA GLN A 91 19.20 6.02 -4.72
C GLN A 91 20.45 5.15 -4.52
N GLU A 92 20.30 3.84 -4.73
CA GLU A 92 21.44 2.92 -4.64
C GLU A 92 22.43 3.05 -5.80
N TRP A 93 21.94 3.32 -7.01
CA TRP A 93 22.80 3.47 -8.19
C TRP A 93 23.48 4.84 -8.23
N ALA A 94 24.57 4.95 -9.01
CA ALA A 94 25.28 6.22 -9.19
C ALA A 94 24.36 7.30 -9.80
N GLN A 95 24.38 8.51 -9.21
CA GLN A 95 23.57 9.63 -9.66
C GLN A 95 24.42 10.89 -9.82
N LYS A 96 24.05 11.73 -10.80
CA LYS A 96 24.67 13.06 -10.99
C LYS A 96 24.22 14.09 -9.94
N GLY A 97 23.16 13.79 -9.21
CA GLY A 97 22.58 14.63 -8.15
C GLY A 97 21.30 14.02 -7.60
N PRO A 98 20.66 14.67 -6.60
CA PRO A 98 19.44 14.19 -5.98
C PRO A 98 18.30 13.91 -6.98
N SER A 99 17.60 12.80 -6.78
CA SER A 99 16.42 12.42 -7.56
C SER A 99 15.32 13.48 -7.46
N ARG A 100 14.67 13.77 -8.59
CA ARG A 100 13.35 14.41 -8.58
C ARG A 100 12.32 13.40 -8.09
N ILE A 101 11.65 13.71 -6.99
CA ILE A 101 10.65 12.83 -6.39
C ILE A 101 9.30 12.99 -7.10
N VAL A 102 8.82 11.88 -7.67
CA VAL A 102 7.48 11.74 -8.24
C VAL A 102 6.93 10.39 -7.83
N PHE A 103 5.76 10.41 -7.19
CA PHE A 103 5.01 9.20 -6.86
C PHE A 103 4.10 8.87 -8.04
N THR A 104 4.21 7.65 -8.56
CA THR A 104 3.43 7.17 -9.69
C THR A 104 2.52 6.02 -9.26
N ARG A 105 1.68 5.53 -10.19
CA ARG A 105 0.74 4.42 -9.93
C ARG A 105 -0.17 4.73 -8.73
N LEU A 106 -0.74 5.93 -8.70
CA LEU A 106 -1.78 6.30 -7.73
C LEU A 106 -3.12 5.62 -8.03
N LYS A 107 -3.29 5.11 -9.25
CA LYS A 107 -4.43 4.32 -9.67
C LYS A 107 -3.95 2.94 -10.12
N GLY A 108 -4.70 1.90 -9.77
CA GLY A 108 -4.41 0.52 -10.13
C GLY A 108 -5.68 -0.28 -10.39
N GLN A 109 -5.58 -1.33 -11.21
CA GLN A 109 -6.63 -2.34 -11.33
C GLN A 109 -6.53 -3.29 -10.15
N LEU A 110 -7.67 -3.72 -9.61
CA LEU A 110 -7.70 -4.80 -8.62
C LEU A 110 -7.57 -6.13 -9.35
N TRP A 111 -6.80 -7.06 -8.78
CA TRP A 111 -6.72 -8.43 -9.24
C TRP A 111 -7.62 -9.31 -8.37
N ASP A 112 -8.45 -10.12 -9.02
CA ASP A 112 -9.24 -11.17 -8.39
C ASP A 112 -8.85 -12.53 -9.01
N PRO A 113 -8.57 -13.58 -8.22
CA PRO A 113 -8.14 -14.88 -8.74
C PRO A 113 -9.14 -15.56 -9.68
N LEU A 114 -10.44 -15.24 -9.55
CA LEU A 114 -11.51 -15.87 -10.34
C LEU A 114 -11.84 -15.08 -11.61
N THR A 115 -11.79 -13.76 -11.53
CA THR A 115 -12.27 -12.84 -12.57
C THR A 115 -11.16 -12.03 -13.23
N GLY A 116 -9.93 -12.12 -12.73
CA GLY A 116 -8.76 -11.43 -13.25
C GLY A 116 -8.72 -9.95 -12.86
N TYR A 117 -8.14 -9.12 -13.71
CA TYR A 117 -8.09 -7.67 -13.46
C TYR A 117 -9.48 -7.04 -13.63
N SER A 118 -9.83 -6.10 -12.75
CA SER A 118 -11.10 -5.36 -12.75
C SER A 118 -11.40 -4.55 -14.02
N GLY A 119 -10.48 -4.49 -14.99
CA GLY A 119 -10.61 -3.73 -16.23
C GLY A 119 -10.48 -2.21 -16.06
N THR A 120 -10.81 -1.66 -14.89
CA THR A 120 -10.78 -0.21 -14.60
C THR A 120 -9.82 0.11 -13.47
N ALA A 121 -8.92 1.06 -13.70
CA ALA A 121 -7.98 1.54 -12.68
C ALA A 121 -8.62 2.58 -11.75
N THR A 122 -8.61 2.29 -10.45
CA THR A 122 -9.20 3.11 -9.39
C THR A 122 -8.17 3.47 -8.31
N TYR A 123 -8.55 4.36 -7.40
CA TYR A 123 -7.82 4.57 -6.16
C TYR A 123 -8.28 3.49 -5.19
N ASN A 124 -7.40 2.57 -4.78
CA ASN A 124 -7.83 1.33 -4.12
C ASN A 124 -7.73 1.36 -2.59
N ALA A 125 -7.02 2.35 -2.06
CA ALA A 125 -6.98 2.69 -0.65
C ALA A 125 -7.86 3.90 -0.31
N ASP A 126 -8.21 4.03 0.97
CA ASP A 126 -8.93 5.15 1.55
C ASP A 126 -7.97 6.29 1.95
N LEU A 127 -6.77 5.93 2.41
CA LEU A 127 -5.71 6.84 2.82
C LEU A 127 -4.41 6.53 2.06
N TYR A 128 -3.74 7.57 1.56
CA TYR A 128 -2.43 7.49 0.92
C TYR A 128 -1.37 8.13 1.82
N VAL A 129 -0.36 7.36 2.18
CA VAL A 129 0.80 7.79 2.98
C VAL A 129 2.03 7.87 2.09
N PHE A 130 2.53 9.08 1.89
CA PHE A 130 3.74 9.32 1.11
C PHE A 130 4.94 9.50 2.04
N CYS A 131 5.85 8.53 2.03
CA CYS A 131 7.08 8.51 2.81
C CYS A 131 8.25 9.06 1.96
N VAL A 132 8.92 10.09 2.46
CA VAL A 132 10.08 10.70 1.80
C VAL A 132 11.30 10.58 2.70
N GLN A 133 12.32 9.88 2.22
CA GLN A 133 13.66 9.93 2.81
C GLN A 133 14.36 11.19 2.30
N ILE A 134 14.69 12.12 3.21
CA ILE A 134 15.07 13.50 2.87
C ILE A 134 16.59 13.77 2.83
N GLU A 135 17.43 12.86 3.28
CA GLU A 135 18.88 13.09 3.32
C GLU A 135 19.47 13.06 1.90
N ARG A 136 20.35 14.02 1.63
CA ARG A 136 21.00 14.25 0.33
C ARG A 136 22.50 13.99 0.38
N ASP A 137 23.06 13.88 1.58
CA ASP A 137 24.44 13.52 1.83
C ASP A 137 24.58 11.99 1.94
N PRO A 138 25.30 11.32 1.03
CA PRO A 138 25.52 9.88 1.08
C PRO A 138 26.21 9.38 2.35
N GLU A 139 27.01 10.21 3.02
CA GLU A 139 27.74 9.83 4.24
C GLU A 139 26.86 9.88 5.49
N ARG A 140 25.83 10.72 5.49
CA ARG A 140 24.88 10.85 6.60
C ARG A 140 23.60 10.04 6.43
N TRP A 141 23.33 9.59 5.21
CA TRP A 141 22.11 8.85 4.90
C TRP A 141 21.98 7.61 5.79
N ASN A 142 20.87 7.55 6.52
CA ASN A 142 20.54 6.44 7.39
C ASN A 142 19.01 6.25 7.38
N ALA A 143 18.54 5.19 6.73
CA ALA A 143 17.11 4.89 6.70
C ALA A 143 16.51 4.56 8.09
N LEU A 144 17.33 4.20 9.09
CA LEU A 144 16.87 3.95 10.45
C LEU A 144 16.78 5.23 11.29
N ASP A 145 17.37 6.34 10.82
CA ASP A 145 17.20 7.64 11.44
C ASP A 145 15.86 8.25 11.03
N MET A 146 14.89 8.18 11.94
CA MET A 146 13.54 8.71 11.72
C MET A 146 13.51 10.24 11.56
N GLY A 147 14.58 10.95 11.94
CA GLY A 147 14.76 12.36 11.63
C GLY A 147 14.90 12.64 10.13
N GLN A 148 15.33 11.63 9.35
CA GLN A 148 15.53 11.69 7.90
C GLN A 148 14.28 11.26 7.10
N TRP A 149 13.14 11.06 7.75
CA TRP A 149 11.87 10.76 7.08
C TRP A 149 10.86 11.88 7.24
N ARG A 150 10.10 12.15 6.18
CA ARG A 150 8.92 13.01 6.19
C ARG A 150 7.74 12.28 5.60
N PHE A 151 6.57 12.55 6.15
CA PHE A 151 5.32 11.90 5.76
C PHE A 151 4.32 12.93 5.28
N HIS A 152 3.56 12.58 4.25
CA HIS A 152 2.43 13.36 3.79
C HIS A 152 1.21 12.44 3.70
N LEU A 153 0.05 12.97 4.08
CA LEU A 153 -1.21 12.24 4.13
C LEU A 153 -2.19 12.84 3.13
N LEU A 154 -2.82 12.00 2.29
CA LEU A 154 -3.94 12.40 1.47
C LEU A 154 -5.07 11.37 1.54
N PRO A 155 -6.31 11.80 1.82
CA PRO A 155 -7.46 10.92 1.65
C PRO A 155 -7.71 10.67 0.16
N ARG A 156 -8.32 9.54 -0.16
CA ARG A 156 -8.69 9.13 -1.52
C ARG A 156 -9.37 10.25 -2.31
N GLU A 157 -10.28 10.99 -1.68
CA GLU A 157 -11.09 12.03 -2.30
C GLU A 157 -10.22 13.18 -2.83
N ALA A 158 -9.13 13.51 -2.15
CA ALA A 158 -8.21 14.57 -2.57
C ALA A 158 -7.46 14.21 -3.85
N LEU A 159 -7.15 12.92 -4.04
CA LEU A 159 -6.55 12.41 -5.27
C LEU A 159 -7.61 12.24 -6.37
N ALA A 160 -8.77 11.69 -6.02
CA ALA A 160 -9.87 11.44 -6.93
C ALA A 160 -10.45 12.72 -7.54
N GLY A 161 -10.67 13.75 -6.74
CA GLY A 161 -11.18 15.05 -7.18
C GLY A 161 -10.27 15.76 -8.20
N ARG A 162 -8.99 15.35 -8.30
CA ARG A 162 -8.01 15.87 -9.27
C ARG A 162 -7.63 14.86 -10.36
N ASN A 163 -8.19 13.65 -10.33
CA ASN A 163 -7.88 12.53 -11.23
C ASN A 163 -6.36 12.29 -11.45
N LEU A 164 -5.57 12.41 -10.37
CA LEU A 164 -4.12 12.27 -10.41
C LEU A 164 -3.69 10.80 -10.61
N LYS A 165 -2.89 10.54 -11.66
CA LYS A 165 -2.20 9.25 -11.86
C LYS A 165 -0.81 9.21 -11.23
N SER A 166 -0.25 10.39 -10.99
CA SER A 166 1.03 10.62 -10.32
C SER A 166 1.00 11.99 -9.63
N ILE A 167 1.92 12.20 -8.69
CA ILE A 167 2.09 13.48 -7.97
C ILE A 167 3.57 13.70 -7.66
N SER A 168 4.10 14.88 -7.99
CA SER A 168 5.46 15.26 -7.58
C SER A 168 5.49 15.72 -6.13
N LEU A 169 6.64 15.62 -5.48
CA LEU A 169 6.79 16.15 -4.11
C LEU A 169 6.46 17.64 -4.02
N SER A 170 6.79 18.42 -5.05
CA SER A 170 6.44 19.84 -5.10
C SER A 170 4.93 20.08 -5.06
N THR A 171 4.15 19.32 -5.84
CA THR A 171 2.68 19.41 -5.84
C THR A 171 2.09 18.84 -4.55
N LEU A 172 2.65 17.73 -4.04
CA LEU A 172 2.21 17.15 -2.77
C LEU A 172 2.37 18.15 -1.61
N SER A 173 3.45 18.94 -1.62
CA SER A 173 3.73 19.99 -0.64
C SER A 173 2.80 21.21 -0.74
N THR A 174 2.05 21.37 -1.83
CA THR A 174 0.99 22.41 -1.91
C THR A 174 -0.36 21.92 -1.40
N MET A 175 -0.52 20.60 -1.23
CA MET A 175 -1.76 19.97 -0.80
C MET A 175 -1.72 19.51 0.66
N THR A 176 -0.51 19.37 1.23
CA THR A 176 -0.26 18.76 2.54
C THR A 176 0.92 19.43 3.22
N VAL A 177 1.06 19.20 4.53
CA VAL A 177 2.26 19.55 5.29
C VAL A 177 3.18 18.33 5.42
N ALA A 178 4.49 18.55 5.42
CA ALA A 178 5.46 17.49 5.68
C ALA A 178 5.53 17.22 7.18
N LEU A 179 5.15 16.02 7.59
CA LEU A 179 5.09 15.60 8.99
C LEU A 179 6.38 14.90 9.41
N THR A 180 6.85 15.18 10.63
CA THR A 180 7.81 14.32 11.35
C THR A 180 7.15 13.02 11.79
N VAL A 181 7.92 12.01 12.23
CA VAL A 181 7.35 10.78 12.81
C VAL A 181 6.36 11.06 13.95
N ARG A 182 6.66 12.04 14.82
CA ARG A 182 5.81 12.36 15.97
C ARG A 182 4.48 12.97 15.56
N GLU A 183 4.50 13.83 14.55
CA GLU A 183 3.29 14.46 14.02
C GLU A 183 2.50 13.46 13.16
N PHE A 184 3.19 12.62 12.39
CA PHE A 184 2.60 11.62 11.51
C PHE A 184 1.59 10.74 12.26
N ARG A 185 1.99 10.11 13.37
CA ARG A 185 1.10 9.20 14.12
C ARG A 185 -0.23 9.90 14.45
N ARG A 186 -0.14 11.07 15.09
CA ARG A 186 -1.31 11.84 15.54
C ARG A 186 -2.20 12.28 14.38
N GLU A 187 -1.62 12.80 13.29
CA GLU A 187 -2.43 13.28 12.16
C GLU A 187 -3.00 12.12 11.33
N ALA A 188 -2.31 10.99 11.26
CA ALA A 188 -2.82 9.79 10.61
C ALA A 188 -3.99 9.17 11.38
N GLU A 189 -3.89 9.04 12.70
CA GLU A 189 -4.98 8.55 13.56
C GLU A 189 -6.24 9.40 13.39
N LYS A 190 -6.12 10.73 13.48
CA LYS A 190 -7.25 11.65 13.23
C LYS A 190 -7.86 11.49 11.85
N MET A 191 -7.02 11.31 10.81
CA MET A 191 -7.50 11.16 9.45
C MET A 191 -8.21 9.81 9.26
N ILE A 192 -7.71 8.74 9.87
CA ILE A 192 -8.33 7.41 9.89
C ILE A 192 -9.71 7.49 10.56
N GLU A 193 -9.80 8.12 11.74
CA GLU A 193 -11.07 8.33 12.46
C GLU A 193 -12.06 9.14 11.62
N SER A 194 -11.61 10.23 11.00
CA SER A 194 -12.45 11.06 10.14
C SER A 194 -12.97 10.33 8.91
N ILE A 195 -12.14 9.47 8.29
CA ILE A 195 -12.55 8.65 7.14
C ILE A 195 -13.55 7.58 7.58
N ALA A 196 -13.31 6.92 8.72
CA ALA A 196 -14.20 5.89 9.27
C ALA A 196 -15.59 6.48 9.57
N ALA A 197 -15.65 7.61 10.28
CA ALA A 197 -16.91 8.28 10.58
C ALA A 197 -17.69 8.72 9.31
N ALA A 198 -16.98 9.17 8.27
CA ALA A 198 -17.60 9.53 7.00
C ALA A 198 -18.20 8.31 6.26
N ARG A 199 -17.60 7.12 6.41
CA ARG A 199 -18.12 5.86 5.84
C ARG A 199 -19.39 5.42 6.56
N GLU A 200 -19.41 5.45 7.89
CA GLU A 200 -20.57 5.08 8.71
C GLU A 200 -21.79 5.98 8.43
N GLY A 201 -21.58 7.30 8.38
CA GLY A 201 -22.64 8.25 8.07
C GLY A 201 -23.20 8.15 6.65
N ALA A 202 -22.43 7.60 5.70
CA ALA A 202 -22.91 7.34 4.34
C ALA A 202 -23.77 6.07 4.26
N THR A 203 -23.46 5.04 5.06
CA THR A 203 -24.28 3.81 5.16
C THR A 203 -25.64 4.08 5.81
N ASP A 204 -25.71 4.87 6.89
CA ASP A 204 -26.98 5.21 7.55
C ASP A 204 -27.93 6.03 6.65
N GLN A 205 -27.39 6.86 5.76
CA GLN A 205 -28.20 7.65 4.81
C GLN A 205 -28.78 6.81 3.67
N ASP A 206 -28.14 5.71 3.27
CA ASP A 206 -28.65 4.85 2.21
C ASP A 206 -29.71 3.85 2.73
N GLU A 207 -29.61 3.41 3.99
CA GLU A 207 -30.62 2.57 4.65
C GLU A 207 -31.91 3.33 5.02
N SER A 208 -31.84 4.66 5.14
CA SER A 208 -33.02 5.51 5.44
C SER A 208 -33.86 5.90 4.21
N ARG A 209 -33.49 5.47 2.99
CA ARG A 209 -34.32 5.66 1.80
C ARG A 209 -35.51 4.68 1.80
N PRO A 210 -36.77 5.17 1.65
CA PRO A 210 -37.90 4.27 1.48
C PRO A 210 -37.72 3.42 0.22
N GLY A 211 -37.77 2.10 0.38
CA GLY A 211 -37.63 1.15 -0.73
C GLY A 211 -38.64 1.44 -1.84
N ASP A 212 -38.13 1.71 -3.04
CA ASP A 212 -38.97 1.92 -4.21
C ASP A 212 -39.69 0.60 -4.54
N GLY A 213 -41.02 0.63 -4.40
CA GLY A 213 -41.88 -0.53 -4.60
C GLY A 213 -41.76 -1.06 -6.02
N GLN A 214 -41.52 -2.38 -6.10
CA GLN A 214 -41.72 -3.27 -7.24
C GLN A 214 -42.29 -2.63 -8.52
N ARG A 215 -41.41 -2.38 -9.51
CA ARG A 215 -41.80 -2.40 -10.92
C ARG A 215 -41.42 -3.75 -11.52
N THR A 216 -42.43 -4.46 -12.01
CA THR A 216 -42.31 -5.73 -12.73
C THR A 216 -41.58 -5.55 -14.07
N PRO A 217 -40.76 -6.52 -14.53
CA PRO A 217 -40.14 -6.45 -15.85
C PRO A 217 -41.13 -6.93 -16.93
N ARG A 218 -41.31 -6.12 -18.00
CA ARG A 218 -41.82 -6.62 -19.28
C ARG A 218 -40.67 -7.21 -20.08
N GLY A 219 -40.91 -8.37 -20.68
CA GLY A 219 -39.90 -9.18 -21.33
C GLY A 219 -39.62 -8.88 -22.81
N ASP A 220 -38.57 -9.58 -23.21
CA ASP A 220 -38.22 -10.17 -24.51
C ASP A 220 -37.69 -9.28 -25.65
N GLY A 221 -36.67 -9.82 -26.31
CA GLY A 221 -36.01 -9.24 -27.48
C GLY A 221 -34.55 -9.70 -27.61
N GLY A 222 -34.34 -10.99 -27.85
CA GLY A 222 -33.02 -11.57 -28.04
C GLY A 222 -32.23 -10.99 -29.22
N ARG A 223 -30.90 -11.10 -29.12
CA ARG A 223 -29.91 -11.31 -30.19
C ARG A 223 -28.49 -11.44 -29.60
N GLU A 224 -27.94 -12.64 -29.63
CA GLU A 224 -26.52 -12.88 -29.93
C GLU A 224 -26.26 -12.54 -31.42
N PRO A 225 -25.01 -12.37 -31.94
CA PRO A 225 -23.73 -12.89 -31.44
C PRO A 225 -22.52 -11.93 -31.57
N LEU A 226 -21.35 -12.34 -31.06
CA LEU A 226 -20.14 -12.65 -31.86
C LEU A 226 -18.85 -12.49 -31.04
N TYR A 227 -18.13 -13.60 -30.96
CA TYR A 227 -16.76 -13.73 -30.49
C TYR A 227 -15.81 -12.83 -31.28
N GLY A 228 -15.00 -12.05 -30.57
CA GLY A 228 -13.91 -11.24 -31.10
C GLY A 228 -12.67 -11.38 -30.22
N VAL A 229 -11.79 -12.28 -30.64
CA VAL A 229 -10.38 -12.50 -30.25
C VAL A 229 -9.70 -11.35 -29.49
N ARG A 230 -9.19 -11.64 -28.29
CA ARG A 230 -7.77 -11.50 -27.89
C ARG A 230 -7.48 -12.27 -26.61
#